data_AF-A0A257QIP9-F1
#
_entry.id   AF-A0A257QIP9-F1
#
_cell.length_a   1.000
_cell.length_b   1.000
_cell.length_c   1.000
_cell.angle_alpha   90.00
_cell.angle_beta   90.00
_cell.angle_gamma   90.00
#
_symmetry.space_group_name_H-M   'P 1'
#
loop_
_entity.id
_entity.type
_entity.pdbx_description
1 polymer ?
#
loop_
_entity_poly.entity_id
_entity_poly.type
_entity_poly.pdbx_seq_one_letter_code
_entity_poly.pdbx_strand_id
1 'polypeptide(L)' 'MGTADAGLLFAGGSVPINVGGYIYGAIGVSGTPSGALDEQCAQAGLDAVSDDLAMQ' A
#
# COMPACT_ATOMS: atom_id res chain seq x y z
N MET A 1 5.67 11.85 -20.52
CA MET A 1 5.41 11.23 -19.20
C MET A 1 6.73 11.23 -18.42
N GLY A 2 7.35 12.41 -18.33
CA GLY A 2 8.77 12.58 -18.03
C GLY A 2 9.02 13.08 -16.61
N THR A 3 10.17 12.65 -16.09
CA THR A 3 10.86 13.06 -14.85
C THR A 3 10.06 12.85 -13.57
N ALA A 4 10.04 11.60 -13.11
CA ALA A 4 9.85 11.28 -11.70
C ALA A 4 10.93 12.03 -10.89
N ASP A 5 10.51 13.07 -10.17
CA ASP A 5 11.31 13.70 -9.14
C ASP A 5 11.63 12.63 -8.07
N ALA A 6 12.92 12.44 -7.77
CA ALA A 6 13.49 11.58 -6.73
C ALA A 6 12.69 10.30 -6.31
N GLY A 7 12.91 9.16 -6.99
CA GLY A 7 12.60 7.84 -6.42
C GLY A 7 11.12 7.45 -6.31
N LEU A 8 10.22 8.19 -6.97
CA LEU A 8 8.79 7.87 -7.00
C LEU A 8 8.46 6.82 -8.07
N LEU A 9 7.74 5.77 -7.67
CA LEU A 9 7.21 4.73 -8.55
C LEU A 9 5.68 4.85 -8.62
N PHE A 10 5.14 5.03 -9.83
CA PHE A 10 3.70 5.05 -10.08
C PHE A 10 3.29 3.72 -10.73
N ALA A 11 2.98 2.73 -9.91
CA ALA A 11 2.58 1.39 -10.33
C ALA A 11 1.49 0.83 -9.40
N GLY A 12 0.73 -0.17 -9.88
CA GLY A 12 -0.15 -0.98 -9.02
C GLY A 12 0.66 -1.81 -8.02
N GLY A 13 0.01 -2.36 -7.00
CA GLY A 13 0.69 -3.12 -5.94
C GLY A 13 0.80 -2.40 -4.60
N SER A 14 0.03 -1.33 -4.39
CA SER A 14 0.05 -0.58 -3.14
C SER A 14 -1.34 -0.30 -2.60
N VAL A 15 -1.48 -0.22 -1.29
CA VAL A 15 -2.73 0.15 -0.61
C VAL A 15 -2.45 1.26 0.43
N PRO A 16 -3.31 2.28 0.54
CA PRO A 16 -3.19 3.29 1.59
C PRO A 16 -3.63 2.72 2.94
N ILE A 17 -2.94 3.07 4.02
CA ILE A 17 -3.33 2.73 5.38
C ILE A 17 -4.23 3.86 5.90
N ASN A 18 -5.54 3.68 5.78
CA ASN A 18 -6.54 4.59 6.30
C ASN A 18 -7.46 3.86 7.28
N VAL A 19 -7.28 4.12 8.58
CA VAL A 19 -8.00 3.44 9.67
C VAL A 19 -8.54 4.51 10.63
N GLY A 20 -9.80 4.39 11.03
CA GLY A 20 -10.42 5.34 11.97
C GLY A 20 -10.51 6.79 11.46
N GLY A 21 -10.34 7.02 10.16
CA GLY A 21 -10.30 8.37 9.56
C GLY A 21 -8.91 9.02 9.57
N TYR A 22 -7.88 8.31 10.04
CA TYR A 22 -6.48 8.77 10.02
C TYR A 22 -5.68 8.08 8.93
N ILE A 23 -4.77 8.83 8.31
CA ILE A 23 -3.81 8.30 7.32
C ILE A 23 -2.48 8.04 8.02
N TYR A 24 -2.10 6.77 8.09
CA TYR A 24 -0.85 6.33 8.73
C TYR A 24 0.30 6.16 7.72
N GLY A 25 -0.02 5.98 6.44
CA GLY A 25 0.96 5.74 5.38
C GLY A 25 0.40 4.87 4.27
N ALA A 26 1.25 4.04 3.66
CA ALA A 26 0.88 3.07 2.63
C ALA A 26 1.76 1.82 2.70
N ILE A 27 1.24 0.70 2.21
CA ILE A 27 1.98 -0.54 1.99
C ILE A 27 2.22 -0.68 0.49
N GLY A 28 3.46 -0.96 0.08
CA GLY A 28 3.82 -1.27 -1.30
C GLY A 28 4.46 -2.64 -1.39
N VAL A 29 3.96 -3.47 -2.30
CA VAL A 29 4.50 -4.80 -2.62
C VAL A 29 4.89 -4.80 -4.10
N SER A 30 5.96 -5.51 -4.43
CA SER A 30 6.39 -5.68 -5.82
C SER A 30 7.05 -7.05 -5.99
N GLY A 31 6.81 -7.70 -7.11
CA GLY A 31 7.52 -8.92 -7.48
C GLY A 31 6.78 -9.82 -8.47
N THR A 32 5.51 -9.53 -8.73
CA THR A 32 4.70 -10.32 -9.66
C THR A 32 4.69 -9.70 -11.06
N PRO A 33 4.35 -10.48 -12.12
CA PRO A 33 4.31 -9.96 -13.49
C PRO A 33 3.31 -8.81 -13.70
N SER A 34 2.31 -8.69 -12.83
CA SER A 34 1.34 -7.59 -12.81
C SER A 34 1.04 -7.19 -11.36
N GLY A 35 0.92 -5.88 -11.09
CA GLY A 35 0.73 -5.38 -9.72
C GLY A 35 -0.58 -5.79 -9.03
N ALA A 36 -1.48 -6.51 -9.69
CA ALA A 36 -2.75 -6.95 -9.10
C ALA A 36 -2.56 -8.01 -7.99
N LEU A 37 -1.56 -8.88 -8.12
CA LEU A 37 -1.25 -9.84 -7.06
C LEU A 37 -0.47 -9.16 -5.92
N ASP A 38 0.42 -8.23 -6.27
CA ASP A 38 1.12 -7.40 -5.29
C ASP A 38 0.12 -6.61 -4.42
N GLU A 39 -0.95 -6.06 -5.02
CA GLU A 39 -1.98 -5.28 -4.31
C GLU A 39 -2.79 -6.15 -3.35
N GLN A 40 -3.11 -7.39 -3.74
CA GLN A 40 -3.75 -8.36 -2.85
C GLN A 40 -2.85 -8.72 -1.67
N CYS A 41 -1.55 -8.88 -1.89
CA CYS A 41 -0.59 -9.09 -0.79
C CYS A 41 -0.51 -7.86 0.14
N ALA A 42 -0.50 -6.65 -0.42
CA ALA A 42 -0.49 -5.41 0.34
C ALA A 42 -1.77 -5.28 1.20
N GLN A 43 -2.94 -5.59 0.63
CA GLN A 43 -4.21 -5.60 1.34
C GLN A 43 -4.25 -6.63 2.47
N ALA A 44 -3.79 -7.86 2.22
CA ALA A 44 -3.74 -8.89 3.26
C ALA A 44 -2.84 -8.49 4.45
N GLY A 45 -1.74 -7.78 4.18
CA GLY A 45 -0.90 -7.21 5.22
C GLY A 45 -1.59 -6.12 6.04
N LEU A 46 -2.35 -5.23 5.38
CA LEU A 46 -3.17 -4.23 6.06
C LEU A 46 -4.26 -4.88 6.92
N ASP A 47 -4.98 -5.86 6.39
CA ASP A 47 -6.05 -6.56 7.12
C ASP A 47 -5.52 -7.23 8.40
N ALA A 48 -4.28 -7.76 8.37
CA ALA A 48 -3.65 -8.41 9.51
C ALA A 48 -3.31 -7.46 10.68
N VAL A 49 -3.24 -6.15 10.45
CA VAL A 49 -2.87 -5.14 11.46
C VAL A 49 -3.92 -4.06 11.68
N SER A 50 -5.02 -4.09 10.92
CA SER A 50 -6.02 -3.01 10.93
C SER A 50 -6.70 -2.83 12.29
N ASP A 51 -6.95 -3.92 13.02
CA ASP A 51 -7.58 -3.86 14.34
C ASP A 51 -6.66 -3.18 15.37
N ASP A 52 -5.36 -3.47 15.34
CA ASP A 52 -4.37 -2.84 16.22
C ASP A 52 -4.22 -1.34 15.91
N LEU A 53 -4.35 -0.96 14.64
CA LEU A 53 -4.33 0.44 14.20
C LEU A 53 -5.61 1.20 14.58
N ALA A 54 -6.75 0.51 14.70
CA ALA A 54 -8.03 1.12 15.05
C ALA A 54 -8.16 1.48 16.54
N MET A 55 -7.30 0.93 17.40
CA MET A 55 -7.29 1.18 18.85
C MET A 55 -6.31 2.27 19.29
N GLN A 56 -5.63 2.91 18.35
CA GLN A 56 -4.73 4.05 18.58
C GLN A 56 -5.45 5.38 18.39
#